data_AF-A0A970SA98-F1
#
_entry.id   AF-A0A970SA98-F1
#
_cell.length_a   1.000
_cell.length_b   1.000
_cell.length_c   1.000
_cell.angle_alpha   90.00
_cell.angle_beta   90.00
_cell.angle_gamma   90.00
#
_symmetry.space_group_name_H-M   'P 1'
#
loop_
_entity.id
_entity.type
_entity.pdbx_description
1 polymer ?
#
loop_
_entity_poly.entity_id
_entity_poly.type
_entity_poly.pdbx_seq_one_letter_code
_entity_poly.pdbx_strand_id
1 'polypeptide(L)'
;MWKGWLVLVFFLLPPILGLSWVDAREDTALLSFQKLLPAEELGKPYVIRSGDTLYGIIRRRLGIRSAKEAEAALDLIKKLNPQITDPRKIRPGQSIVLPDQETPGEKDAFGVKTVFYKVKKGDSLERILMTQLNVRRSEMSKILLDVKEMNPRLTNVDHIVVNQVLRLPGATPEGDTGDSYLTEDVQGADFDPDKPVVLSESLKRNLLLSGEVLNRFRATLITSGQYYIPLEQYGQIVIDCSSIPMVEFDDGSIVFIELKTRLPERVKTLIRERWPDYRFTTAHEKDTLVSILRKVFNQSTPYRMKQGGKYTLGEKMTVHITPGWTVEQTGTPDDDGKPLRQGLVFYRDASRALPGYLPALLSAQGITLTEVALDSGIIRDGTDMAEASAAPDLAGSSQTDLVHNLLVLLGEEAAKDVEINLFDRKRRGFNLTMRADIMMKKDGKRVVVSFGKIPREFSDMLKKDGTEILPLNKADSSLKIITRVLGYLNVSHTFNYFRLTVNHPDDPEAPFITAIFPALQVYRENKFLYYLVDFPFDPEFYSYFKQLKEVSIIRY
;
A
#
# COMPACT_ATOMS: atom_id res chain seq x y z
N MET A 1 34.00 -57.06 -50.83
CA MET A 1 35.29 -56.65 -51.42
C MET A 1 35.89 -55.56 -50.55
N TRP A 2 37.21 -55.58 -50.44
CA TRP A 2 38.03 -54.97 -49.40
C TRP A 2 38.74 -53.71 -49.95
N LYS A 3 39.16 -52.83 -49.03
CA LYS A 3 40.15 -51.73 -49.18
C LYS A 3 39.65 -50.46 -49.88
N GLY A 4 40.02 -49.25 -49.46
CA GLY A 4 40.93 -48.84 -48.38
C GLY A 4 41.30 -47.36 -48.54
N TRP A 5 41.30 -46.65 -47.42
CA TRP A 5 42.20 -45.56 -46.98
C TRP A 5 42.89 -44.60 -47.98
N LEU A 6 42.71 -43.30 -47.73
CA LEU A 6 43.84 -42.35 -47.62
C LEU A 6 43.48 -41.11 -46.78
N VAL A 7 44.35 -40.82 -45.82
CA VAL A 7 44.39 -39.64 -44.93
C VAL A 7 45.44 -38.67 -45.48
N LEU A 8 45.16 -37.37 -45.59
CA LEU A 8 46.04 -36.30 -45.06
C LEU A 8 45.48 -34.87 -45.22
N VAL A 9 45.57 -34.20 -44.07
CA VAL A 9 45.29 -32.83 -43.63
C VAL A 9 45.96 -31.71 -44.46
N PHE A 10 45.28 -30.56 -44.63
CA PHE A 10 45.89 -29.23 -44.44
C PHE A 10 44.84 -28.17 -44.04
N PHE A 11 45.26 -27.32 -43.09
CA PHE A 11 44.54 -26.24 -42.41
C PHE A 11 43.94 -25.17 -43.33
N LEU A 12 42.74 -24.68 -42.97
CA LEU A 12 42.29 -23.29 -43.20
C LEU A 12 41.15 -22.95 -42.21
N LEU A 13 41.44 -22.08 -41.24
CA LEU A 13 40.45 -21.30 -40.47
C LEU A 13 39.73 -20.33 -41.43
N PRO A 14 38.43 -20.02 -41.22
CA PRO A 14 38.06 -18.88 -40.36
C PRO A 14 36.66 -19.05 -39.67
N PRO A 15 36.03 -17.99 -39.12
CA PRO A 15 36.01 -17.65 -37.71
C PRO A 15 34.71 -18.04 -36.98
N ILE A 16 34.81 -18.08 -35.65
CA ILE A 16 33.71 -18.08 -34.69
C ILE A 16 32.95 -16.75 -34.81
N LEU A 17 31.64 -16.81 -35.08
CA LEU A 17 30.70 -15.75 -34.75
C LEU A 17 29.45 -16.39 -34.17
N GLY A 18 29.35 -16.38 -32.84
CA GLY A 18 28.09 -16.54 -32.15
C GLY A 18 27.24 -15.30 -32.43
N LEU A 19 26.10 -15.51 -33.07
CA LEU A 19 25.01 -14.53 -33.06
C LEU A 19 24.25 -14.70 -31.75
N SER A 20 24.78 -14.08 -30.70
CA SER A 20 23.96 -13.55 -29.63
C SER A 20 23.03 -12.50 -30.23
N TRP A 21 21.72 -12.70 -30.12
CA TRP A 21 20.76 -11.62 -30.26
C TRP A 21 21.01 -10.66 -29.09
N VAL A 22 21.84 -9.65 -29.33
CA VAL A 22 21.97 -8.52 -28.43
C VAL A 22 20.77 -7.65 -28.71
N ASP A 23 19.84 -7.62 -27.75
CA ASP A 23 18.78 -6.62 -27.68
C ASP A 23 19.45 -5.26 -27.72
N ALA A 24 19.15 -4.49 -28.78
CA ALA A 24 19.72 -3.18 -28.98
C ALA A 24 19.12 -2.23 -27.93
N ARG A 25 19.82 -2.05 -26.81
CA ARG A 25 19.63 -0.88 -25.95
C ARG A 25 20.00 0.34 -26.77
N GLU A 26 19.01 1.14 -27.16
CA GLU A 26 19.23 2.39 -27.87
C GLU A 26 19.86 3.43 -26.92
N ASP A 27 21.20 3.43 -26.86
CA ASP A 27 21.98 4.55 -26.36
C ASP A 27 21.77 5.75 -27.31
N THR A 28 20.80 6.62 -26.98
CA THR A 28 20.48 7.77 -27.80
C THR A 28 21.56 8.84 -27.65
N ALA A 29 22.44 8.96 -28.66
CA ALA A 29 23.37 10.07 -28.80
C ALA A 29 22.62 11.36 -29.14
N LEU A 30 22.92 12.43 -28.40
CA LEU A 30 22.28 13.74 -28.54
C LEU A 30 23.00 14.57 -29.62
N LEU A 31 22.43 14.65 -30.82
CA LEU A 31 22.88 15.55 -31.88
C LEU A 31 21.98 16.79 -31.96
N SER A 32 22.61 17.97 -31.95
CA SER A 32 21.96 19.27 -32.11
C SER A 32 22.13 19.77 -33.54
N PHE A 33 21.01 20.05 -34.22
CA PHE A 33 21.01 20.84 -35.44
C PHE A 33 20.19 22.11 -35.21
N GLN A 34 20.79 23.27 -35.44
CA GLN A 34 20.07 24.53 -35.56
C GLN A 34 19.71 24.78 -37.01
N LYS A 35 18.42 24.84 -37.32
CA LYS A 35 17.89 25.38 -38.57
C LYS A 35 17.11 26.65 -38.26
N LEU A 36 17.55 27.77 -38.84
CA LEU A 36 16.85 29.07 -38.75
C LEU A 36 15.57 29.02 -39.61
N LEU A 37 14.41 29.27 -39.02
CA LEU A 37 13.11 29.36 -39.70
C LEU A 37 12.81 30.81 -40.15
N PRO A 38 12.08 31.02 -41.27
CA PRO A 38 11.71 32.35 -41.78
C PRO A 38 10.59 33.02 -40.97
N ALA A 39 10.54 34.36 -41.04
CA ALA A 39 9.84 35.28 -40.14
C ALA A 39 8.29 35.32 -40.23
N GLU A 40 7.61 34.29 -40.73
CA GLU A 40 6.17 34.34 -41.03
C GLU A 40 5.24 33.69 -39.98
N GLU A 41 5.75 33.23 -38.83
CA GLU A 41 4.97 32.61 -37.74
C GLU A 41 4.88 33.42 -36.42
N LEU A 42 4.99 34.76 -36.42
CA LEU A 42 5.15 35.54 -35.17
C LEU A 42 3.97 36.44 -34.74
N GLY A 43 2.87 36.55 -35.48
CA GLY A 43 1.70 37.36 -35.12
C GLY A 43 1.28 38.37 -36.20
N LYS A 44 0.14 39.05 -36.03
CA LYS A 44 -0.41 39.93 -37.08
C LYS A 44 0.49 41.16 -37.31
N PRO A 45 0.93 41.43 -38.56
CA PRO A 45 1.76 42.60 -38.86
C PRO A 45 0.94 43.91 -38.80
N TYR A 46 1.47 44.89 -38.10
CA TYR A 46 0.97 46.26 -38.00
C TYR A 46 1.92 47.22 -38.73
N VAL A 47 1.37 47.98 -39.67
CA VAL A 47 2.12 49.02 -40.40
C VAL A 47 2.02 50.35 -39.66
N ILE A 48 3.17 50.90 -39.26
CA ILE A 48 3.29 52.13 -38.48
C ILE A 48 2.82 53.33 -39.29
N ARG A 49 1.95 54.18 -38.70
CA ARG A 49 1.40 55.37 -39.36
C ARG A 49 2.13 56.64 -38.90
N SER A 50 1.99 57.73 -39.66
CA SER A 50 2.53 59.03 -39.26
C SER A 50 1.93 59.47 -37.92
N GLY A 51 2.79 59.78 -36.95
CA GLY A 51 2.40 60.14 -35.57
C GLY A 51 2.27 58.98 -34.59
N ASP A 52 2.53 57.74 -34.99
CA ASP A 52 2.54 56.60 -34.07
C ASP A 52 3.80 56.58 -33.18
N THR A 53 3.59 56.23 -31.91
CA THR A 53 4.65 55.87 -30.95
C THR A 53 4.39 54.45 -30.46
N LEU A 54 5.45 53.71 -30.07
CA LEU A 54 5.29 52.31 -29.66
C LEU A 54 4.38 52.16 -28.42
N TYR A 55 4.54 53.06 -27.44
CA TYR A 55 3.62 53.17 -26.30
C TYR A 55 2.20 53.55 -26.71
N GLY A 56 2.03 54.43 -27.70
CA GLY A 56 0.73 54.80 -28.25
C GLY A 56 0.04 53.65 -28.97
N ILE A 57 0.81 52.73 -29.58
CA ILE A 57 0.30 51.50 -30.20
C ILE A 57 -0.10 50.51 -29.10
N ILE A 58 0.75 50.26 -28.10
CA ILE A 58 0.44 49.37 -26.95
C ILE A 58 -0.87 49.80 -26.26
N ARG A 59 -1.02 51.09 -25.97
CA ARG A 59 -2.21 51.61 -25.28
C ARG A 59 -3.48 51.55 -26.12
N ARG A 60 -3.39 51.86 -27.42
CA ARG A 60 -4.57 51.95 -28.31
C ARG A 60 -4.96 50.63 -28.95
N ARG A 61 -3.99 49.71 -29.16
CA ARG A 61 -4.21 48.43 -29.85
C ARG A 61 -4.28 47.24 -28.89
N LEU A 62 -3.50 47.25 -27.81
CA LEU A 62 -3.48 46.16 -26.81
C LEU A 62 -4.33 46.49 -25.57
N GLY A 63 -4.88 47.70 -25.46
CA GLY A 63 -5.74 48.11 -24.36
C GLY A 63 -5.03 48.32 -23.01
N ILE A 64 -3.70 48.18 -22.98
CA ILE A 64 -2.88 48.26 -21.77
C ILE A 64 -2.77 49.71 -21.29
N ARG A 65 -3.21 49.97 -20.05
CA ARG A 65 -3.23 51.33 -19.45
C ARG A 65 -2.30 51.49 -18.25
N SER A 66 -1.78 50.39 -17.69
CA SER A 66 -0.81 50.39 -16.60
C SER A 66 0.61 50.60 -17.14
N ALA A 67 1.41 51.42 -16.46
CA ALA A 67 2.80 51.68 -16.85
C ALA A 67 3.67 50.40 -16.80
N LYS A 68 3.44 49.55 -15.80
CA LYS A 68 4.19 48.29 -15.59
C LYS A 68 3.89 47.25 -16.68
N GLU A 69 2.62 47.13 -17.07
CA GLU A 69 2.20 46.23 -18.14
C GLU A 69 2.64 46.74 -19.51
N ALA A 70 2.71 48.07 -19.69
CA ALA A 70 3.21 48.67 -20.92
C ALA A 70 4.70 48.39 -21.13
N GLU A 71 5.51 48.34 -20.07
CA GLU A 71 6.92 47.95 -20.14
C GLU A 71 7.10 46.48 -20.51
N ALA A 72 6.33 45.58 -19.89
CA ALA A 72 6.36 44.15 -20.22
C ALA A 72 5.94 43.89 -21.69
N ALA A 73 4.90 44.60 -22.16
CA ALA A 73 4.46 44.53 -23.56
C ALA A 73 5.52 45.09 -24.52
N LEU A 74 6.24 46.14 -24.13
CA LEU A 74 7.33 46.72 -24.91
C LEU A 74 8.48 45.72 -25.11
N ASP A 75 8.86 45.00 -24.05
CA ASP A 75 9.92 44.01 -24.13
C ASP A 75 9.53 42.79 -24.98
N LEU A 76 8.27 42.38 -24.91
CA LEU A 76 7.75 41.34 -25.79
C LEU A 76 7.76 41.80 -27.26
N ILE A 77 7.34 43.03 -27.55
CA ILE A 77 7.37 43.58 -28.91
C ILE A 77 8.82 43.68 -29.44
N LYS A 78 9.80 44.03 -28.61
CA LYS A 78 11.23 44.01 -29.01
C LYS A 78 11.71 42.61 -29.36
N LYS A 79 11.34 41.59 -28.58
CA LYS A 79 11.70 40.19 -28.85
C LYS A 79 11.09 39.67 -30.14
N LEU A 80 9.84 40.06 -30.44
CA LEU A 80 9.15 39.71 -31.67
C LEU A 80 9.63 40.51 -32.90
N ASN A 81 10.30 41.65 -32.68
CA ASN A 81 10.79 42.54 -33.73
C ASN A 81 12.27 42.91 -33.52
N PRO A 82 13.20 41.92 -33.58
CA PRO A 82 14.62 42.14 -33.32
C PRO A 82 15.29 43.15 -34.28
N GLN A 83 14.65 43.46 -35.42
CA GLN A 83 15.05 44.51 -36.35
C GLN A 83 14.89 45.94 -35.80
N ILE A 84 14.18 46.13 -34.68
CA ILE A 84 14.00 47.45 -34.03
C ILE A 84 15.10 47.63 -32.98
N THR A 85 16.23 48.23 -33.39
CA THR A 85 17.38 48.44 -32.50
C THR A 85 17.14 49.57 -31.47
N ASP A 86 16.30 50.54 -31.79
CA ASP A 86 15.89 51.62 -30.87
C ASP A 86 14.35 51.80 -30.92
N PRO A 87 13.62 51.49 -29.83
CA PRO A 87 12.15 51.61 -29.75
C PRO A 87 11.61 53.02 -29.99
N ARG A 88 12.46 54.05 -29.95
CA ARG A 88 12.09 55.45 -30.21
C ARG A 88 12.25 55.87 -31.67
N LYS A 89 12.82 55.01 -32.52
CA LYS A 89 13.15 55.32 -33.93
C LYS A 89 12.33 54.48 -34.90
N ILE A 90 11.02 54.40 -34.68
CA ILE A 90 10.09 53.79 -35.64
C ILE A 90 9.70 54.77 -36.75
N ARG A 91 9.59 54.29 -37.99
CA ARG A 91 9.26 55.14 -39.15
C ARG A 91 7.89 54.80 -39.73
N PRO A 92 7.11 55.79 -40.21
CA PRO A 92 5.89 55.53 -40.95
C PRO A 92 6.14 54.61 -42.15
N GLY A 93 5.29 53.60 -42.34
CA GLY A 93 5.42 52.56 -43.37
C GLY A 93 6.20 51.31 -42.94
N GLN A 94 6.84 51.32 -41.77
CA GLN A 94 7.53 50.15 -41.21
C GLN A 94 6.51 49.13 -40.68
N SER A 95 6.68 47.84 -40.99
CA SER A 95 5.85 46.75 -40.47
C SER A 95 6.44 46.16 -39.19
N ILE A 96 5.61 45.98 -38.16
CA ILE A 96 5.98 45.39 -36.86
C ILE A 96 4.94 44.35 -36.43
N VAL A 97 5.38 43.31 -35.73
CA VAL A 97 4.53 42.23 -35.22
C VAL A 97 4.04 42.56 -33.82
N LEU A 98 2.73 42.48 -33.57
CA LEU A 98 2.12 42.74 -32.26
C LEU A 98 1.56 41.45 -31.63
N PRO A 99 1.58 41.33 -30.28
CA PRO A 99 0.96 40.20 -29.56
C PRO A 99 -0.57 40.33 -29.52
N ASP A 100 -1.33 39.23 -29.66
CA ASP A 100 -2.80 39.23 -29.61
C ASP A 100 -3.32 39.25 -28.15
N GLN A 101 -4.43 39.96 -27.88
CA GLN A 101 -5.13 39.99 -26.58
C GLN A 101 -6.65 39.82 -26.77
N GLU A 102 -7.27 38.89 -26.03
CA GLU A 102 -8.73 38.72 -25.90
C GLU A 102 -9.31 39.61 -24.78
N THR A 103 -10.44 40.29 -25.01
CA THR A 103 -11.05 41.26 -24.07
C THR A 103 -12.03 40.61 -23.07
N PRO A 104 -12.01 40.94 -21.75
CA PRO A 104 -13.03 40.50 -20.78
C PRO A 104 -14.22 41.50 -20.64
N GLY A 105 -15.42 40.95 -20.41
CA GLY A 105 -16.69 41.69 -20.27
C GLY A 105 -16.85 42.52 -18.98
N GLU A 106 -17.81 43.45 -19.04
CA GLU A 106 -18.05 44.60 -18.15
C GLU A 106 -18.65 44.23 -16.76
N LYS A 107 -18.29 44.98 -15.70
CA LYS A 107 -18.83 44.88 -14.32
C LYS A 107 -19.78 46.05 -14.03
N ASP A 108 -20.87 45.85 -13.27
CA ASP A 108 -21.74 46.94 -12.79
C ASP A 108 -21.42 47.40 -11.34
N ALA A 109 -22.03 48.52 -10.93
CA ALA A 109 -21.58 49.45 -9.88
C ALA A 109 -21.57 48.95 -8.42
N PHE A 110 -21.85 47.66 -8.17
CA PHE A 110 -21.82 47.07 -6.82
C PHE A 110 -20.88 45.87 -6.67
N GLY A 111 -20.10 45.51 -7.70
CA GLY A 111 -18.99 44.56 -7.54
C GLY A 111 -19.36 43.10 -7.23
N VAL A 112 -20.63 42.70 -7.38
CA VAL A 112 -21.09 41.31 -7.15
C VAL A 112 -21.33 40.59 -8.48
N LYS A 113 -20.77 39.38 -8.64
CA LYS A 113 -21.05 38.48 -9.78
C LYS A 113 -22.54 38.12 -9.75
N THR A 114 -23.30 38.64 -10.70
CA THR A 114 -24.71 38.32 -10.86
C THR A 114 -24.89 37.15 -11.81
N VAL A 115 -25.66 36.14 -11.38
CA VAL A 115 -25.97 34.97 -12.20
C VAL A 115 -27.42 35.10 -12.68
N PHE A 116 -27.62 35.11 -14.00
CA PHE A 116 -28.94 35.08 -14.61
C PHE A 116 -29.31 33.64 -14.95
N TYR A 117 -30.43 33.15 -14.45
CA TYR A 117 -30.92 31.79 -14.69
C TYR A 117 -32.26 31.82 -15.44
N LYS A 118 -32.36 31.05 -16.53
CA LYS A 118 -33.61 30.92 -17.31
C LYS A 118 -34.38 29.67 -16.87
N VAL A 119 -35.58 29.87 -16.33
CA VAL A 119 -36.45 28.83 -15.75
C VAL A 119 -36.82 27.78 -16.81
N LYS A 120 -36.58 26.50 -16.49
CA LYS A 120 -36.91 25.36 -17.37
C LYS A 120 -38.21 24.69 -16.92
N LYS A 121 -38.80 23.88 -17.80
CA LYS A 121 -40.05 23.14 -17.51
C LYS A 121 -39.83 22.17 -16.34
N GLY A 122 -40.61 22.33 -15.27
CA GLY A 122 -40.52 21.53 -14.04
C GLY A 122 -39.60 22.12 -12.96
N ASP A 123 -39.02 23.30 -13.17
CA ASP A 123 -38.25 23.99 -12.14
C ASP A 123 -39.16 24.61 -11.07
N SER A 124 -38.68 24.60 -9.83
CA SER A 124 -39.20 25.43 -8.73
C SER A 124 -38.08 26.33 -8.23
N LEU A 125 -38.42 27.48 -7.64
CA LEU A 125 -37.41 28.44 -7.21
C LEU A 125 -36.48 27.85 -6.15
N GLU A 126 -37.04 27.12 -5.17
CA GLU A 126 -36.27 26.40 -4.15
C GLU A 126 -35.31 25.38 -4.78
N ARG A 127 -35.75 24.61 -5.78
CA ARG A 127 -34.90 23.62 -6.46
C ARG A 127 -33.80 24.29 -7.26
N ILE A 128 -34.07 25.43 -7.90
CA ILE A 128 -33.04 26.22 -8.59
C ILE A 128 -32.01 26.73 -7.57
N LEU A 129 -32.44 27.27 -6.43
CA LEU A 129 -31.52 27.79 -5.41
C LEU A 129 -30.69 26.69 -4.73
N MET A 130 -31.29 25.53 -4.45
CA MET A 130 -30.56 24.39 -3.90
C MET A 130 -29.59 23.77 -4.91
N THR A 131 -29.93 23.72 -6.19
CA THR A 131 -29.08 23.01 -7.18
C THR A 131 -28.05 23.92 -7.86
N GLN A 132 -28.40 25.18 -8.12
CA GLN A 132 -27.53 26.11 -8.83
C GLN A 132 -26.65 26.93 -7.89
N LEU A 133 -27.10 27.15 -6.65
CA LEU A 133 -26.38 27.94 -5.64
C LEU A 133 -26.05 27.15 -4.37
N ASN A 134 -26.39 25.85 -4.32
CA ASN A 134 -26.10 24.94 -3.20
C ASN A 134 -26.64 25.42 -1.84
N VAL A 135 -27.74 26.17 -1.84
CA VAL A 135 -28.34 26.79 -0.64
C VAL A 135 -28.92 25.71 0.27
N ARG A 136 -28.55 25.73 1.56
CA ARG A 136 -29.11 24.83 2.57
C ARG A 136 -30.52 25.30 2.98
N ARG A 137 -31.41 24.37 3.36
CA ARG A 137 -32.79 24.69 3.75
C ARG A 137 -32.90 25.72 4.88
N SER A 138 -31.92 25.77 5.78
CA SER A 138 -31.85 26.74 6.89
C SER A 138 -31.66 28.19 6.44
N GLU A 139 -31.08 28.42 5.26
CA GLU A 139 -30.81 29.76 4.70
C GLU A 139 -31.83 30.17 3.63
N MET A 140 -32.76 29.26 3.30
CA MET A 140 -33.70 29.41 2.19
C MET A 140 -34.61 30.62 2.35
N SER A 141 -35.12 30.88 3.55
CA SER A 141 -36.02 32.01 3.80
C SER A 141 -35.36 33.37 3.59
N LYS A 142 -34.06 33.48 3.91
CA LYS A 142 -33.28 34.71 3.77
C LYS A 142 -32.95 34.97 2.30
N ILE A 143 -32.46 33.96 1.59
CA ILE A 143 -32.08 34.13 0.18
C ILE A 143 -33.29 34.28 -0.74
N LEU A 144 -34.46 33.72 -0.39
CA LEU A 144 -35.71 33.96 -1.12
C LEU A 144 -36.16 35.43 -1.03
N LEU A 145 -35.86 36.12 0.08
CA LEU A 145 -36.12 37.54 0.23
C LEU A 145 -35.23 38.35 -0.72
N ASP A 146 -33.93 38.05 -0.74
CA ASP A 146 -32.95 38.69 -1.64
C ASP A 146 -33.29 38.46 -3.12
N VAL A 147 -33.70 37.25 -3.48
CA VAL A 147 -34.15 36.90 -4.84
C VAL A 147 -35.42 37.69 -5.20
N LYS A 148 -36.37 37.87 -4.28
CA LYS A 148 -37.59 38.65 -4.54
C LYS A 148 -37.28 40.14 -4.75
N GLU A 149 -36.35 40.70 -3.99
CA GLU A 149 -35.90 42.09 -4.16
C GLU A 149 -35.14 42.30 -5.48
N MET A 150 -34.30 41.34 -5.87
CA MET A 150 -33.56 41.38 -7.14
C MET A 150 -34.44 41.14 -8.38
N ASN A 151 -35.65 40.61 -8.18
CA ASN A 151 -36.62 40.32 -9.25
C ASN A 151 -37.98 40.95 -8.94
N PRO A 152 -38.12 42.29 -9.01
CA PRO A 152 -39.35 43.00 -8.63
C PRO A 152 -40.59 42.62 -9.47
N ARG A 153 -40.41 41.93 -10.60
CA ARG A 153 -41.50 41.38 -11.43
C ARG A 153 -42.00 39.99 -10.97
N LEU A 154 -41.31 39.36 -10.01
CA LEU A 154 -41.71 38.10 -9.38
C LEU A 154 -42.68 38.39 -8.23
N THR A 155 -43.98 38.45 -8.54
CA THR A 155 -45.03 38.76 -7.56
C THR A 155 -45.31 37.61 -6.59
N ASN A 156 -45.13 36.35 -7.03
CA ASN A 156 -45.25 35.15 -6.19
C ASN A 156 -44.03 34.24 -6.40
N VAL A 157 -43.33 33.93 -5.29
CA VAL A 157 -42.09 33.14 -5.29
C VAL A 157 -42.31 31.65 -5.58
N ASP A 158 -43.53 31.15 -5.36
CA ASP A 158 -43.90 29.76 -5.62
C ASP A 158 -44.36 29.51 -7.06
N HIS A 159 -44.54 30.58 -7.85
CA HIS A 159 -45.03 30.52 -9.22
C HIS A 159 -44.05 31.21 -10.19
N ILE A 160 -43.09 30.43 -10.68
CA ILE A 160 -42.15 30.82 -11.74
C ILE A 160 -42.57 30.21 -13.08
N VAL A 161 -42.49 30.98 -14.17
CA VAL A 161 -42.95 30.56 -15.50
C VAL A 161 -41.78 30.09 -16.36
N VAL A 162 -41.99 29.04 -17.15
CA VAL A 162 -40.96 28.51 -18.07
C VAL A 162 -40.49 29.62 -19.03
N ASN A 163 -39.17 29.70 -19.24
CA ASN A 163 -38.43 30.72 -19.99
C ASN A 163 -38.32 32.10 -19.32
N GLN A 164 -38.90 32.30 -18.13
CA GLN A 164 -38.65 33.47 -17.32
C GLN A 164 -37.17 33.51 -16.90
N VAL A 165 -36.54 34.69 -16.98
CA VAL A 165 -35.15 34.87 -16.55
C VAL A 165 -35.16 35.49 -15.16
N LEU A 166 -34.53 34.80 -14.21
CA LEU A 166 -34.38 35.22 -12.82
C LEU A 166 -32.96 35.70 -12.57
N ARG A 167 -32.82 36.81 -11.86
CA ARG A 167 -31.56 37.36 -11.37
C ARG A 167 -31.31 36.81 -9.98
N LEU A 168 -30.31 35.95 -9.81
CA LEU A 168 -30.05 35.32 -8.51
C LEU A 168 -28.87 36.00 -7.80
N PRO A 169 -28.89 36.11 -6.45
CA PRO A 169 -27.76 36.61 -5.69
C PRO A 169 -26.58 35.63 -5.84
N GLY A 170 -25.40 36.17 -6.14
CA GLY A 170 -24.17 35.39 -6.11
C GLY A 170 -23.84 35.02 -4.67
N ALA A 171 -23.63 33.74 -4.38
CA ALA A 171 -23.36 33.27 -3.03
C ALA A 171 -22.08 33.89 -2.45
N THR A 172 -22.22 34.71 -1.41
CA THR A 172 -21.11 35.15 -0.55
C THR A 172 -21.13 34.36 0.76
N PRO A 173 -20.05 33.66 1.12
CA PRO A 173 -19.89 33.09 2.45
C PRO A 173 -19.17 34.11 3.35
N GLU A 174 -19.82 34.64 4.39
CA GLU A 174 -19.12 35.09 5.61
C GLU A 174 -20.10 35.40 6.76
N GLY A 175 -19.77 34.86 7.94
CA GLY A 175 -20.52 34.99 9.20
C GLY A 175 -20.01 33.97 10.23
N ASP A 176 -18.81 34.22 10.73
CA ASP A 176 -18.06 33.43 11.72
C ASP A 176 -18.74 33.41 13.10
N THR A 177 -19.02 32.21 13.65
CA THR A 177 -18.88 31.90 15.07
C THR A 177 -18.87 30.38 15.30
N GLY A 178 -17.79 29.87 15.87
CA GLY A 178 -17.85 28.80 16.87
C GLY A 178 -17.55 27.39 16.37
N ASP A 179 -16.31 27.00 16.65
CA ASP A 179 -15.82 25.64 16.87
C ASP A 179 -15.59 24.70 15.68
N SER A 180 -14.32 24.28 15.65
CA SER A 180 -13.86 22.93 15.36
C SER A 180 -13.52 22.57 13.91
N TYR A 181 -12.23 22.27 13.75
CA TYR A 181 -11.55 21.62 12.63
C TYR A 181 -11.46 22.44 11.34
N LEU A 182 -10.26 23.00 11.16
CA LEU A 182 -9.73 23.51 9.90
C LEU A 182 -9.98 22.52 8.75
N THR A 183 -11.04 22.73 7.99
CA THR A 183 -11.18 22.20 6.63
C THR A 183 -10.89 23.33 5.67
N GLU A 184 -9.65 23.38 5.17
CA GLU A 184 -9.29 24.16 3.99
C GLU A 184 -10.02 23.58 2.77
N ASP A 185 -11.02 24.30 2.27
CA ASP A 185 -11.55 24.16 0.91
C ASP A 185 -10.87 25.19 0.01
N VAL A 186 -9.82 24.73 -0.68
CA VAL A 186 -9.17 25.42 -1.79
C VAL A 186 -9.97 25.12 -3.06
N GLN A 187 -10.75 26.09 -3.56
CA GLN A 187 -11.01 26.20 -5.00
C GLN A 187 -10.77 27.63 -5.48
N GLY A 188 -9.81 27.76 -6.38
CA GLY A 188 -9.44 29.02 -7.01
C GLY A 188 -8.07 29.57 -6.59
N ALA A 189 -7.07 28.73 -6.32
CA ALA A 189 -5.70 29.19 -6.48
C ALA A 189 -5.51 29.51 -7.96
N ASP A 190 -5.29 30.79 -8.27
CA ASP A 190 -4.65 31.30 -9.48
C ASP A 190 -3.68 30.26 -10.08
N PHE A 191 -4.17 29.49 -11.06
CA PHE A 191 -3.39 28.41 -11.68
C PHE A 191 -2.43 29.04 -12.68
N ASP A 192 -1.25 29.36 -12.17
CA ASP A 192 -0.12 29.76 -12.97
C ASP A 192 0.70 28.50 -13.29
N PRO A 193 0.74 28.04 -14.56
CA PRO A 193 1.53 26.89 -14.97
C PRO A 193 3.03 27.09 -14.72
N ASP A 194 3.49 28.33 -14.57
CA ASP A 194 4.89 28.69 -14.34
C ASP A 194 5.27 28.73 -12.85
N LYS A 195 4.31 28.63 -11.93
CA LYS A 195 4.60 28.53 -10.49
C LYS A 195 5.07 27.11 -10.13
N PRO A 196 6.13 26.95 -9.31
CA PRO A 196 6.59 25.63 -8.87
C PRO A 196 5.52 24.91 -8.04
N VAL A 197 5.42 23.58 -8.19
CA VAL A 197 4.54 22.77 -7.33
C VAL A 197 5.13 22.69 -5.93
N VAL A 198 4.49 23.35 -4.98
CA VAL A 198 4.76 23.10 -3.55
C VAL A 198 3.85 21.96 -3.09
N LEU A 199 4.45 20.88 -2.60
CA LEU A 199 3.77 19.69 -2.07
C LEU A 199 3.85 19.66 -0.54
N SER A 200 2.81 19.14 0.11
CA SER A 200 2.90 18.78 1.54
C SER A 200 3.93 17.67 1.77
N GLU A 201 4.53 17.64 2.96
CA GLU A 201 5.45 16.56 3.35
C GLU A 201 4.78 15.18 3.35
N SER A 202 3.47 15.12 3.64
CA SER A 202 2.68 13.89 3.56
C SER A 202 2.62 13.32 2.15
N LEU A 203 2.30 14.17 1.16
CA LEU A 203 2.23 13.75 -0.24
C LEU A 203 3.60 13.37 -0.79
N LYS A 204 4.66 14.13 -0.46
CA LYS A 204 6.04 13.77 -0.81
C LYS A 204 6.42 12.38 -0.26
N ARG A 205 6.14 12.13 1.02
CA ARG A 205 6.39 10.83 1.67
C ARG A 205 5.61 9.71 0.98
N ASN A 206 4.32 9.93 0.68
CA ASN A 206 3.49 8.91 0.02
C ASN A 206 3.96 8.62 -1.41
N LEU A 207 4.45 9.61 -2.16
CA LEU A 207 5.05 9.41 -3.48
C LEU A 207 6.38 8.65 -3.40
N LEU A 208 7.25 8.99 -2.44
CA LEU A 208 8.49 8.26 -2.22
C LEU A 208 8.21 6.77 -1.91
N LEU A 209 7.31 6.50 -0.97
CA LEU A 209 6.91 5.13 -0.63
C LEU A 209 6.25 4.42 -1.81
N SER A 210 5.48 5.14 -2.63
CA SER A 210 4.90 4.60 -3.85
C SER A 210 5.99 4.15 -4.82
N GLY A 211 7.04 4.95 -5.01
CA GLY A 211 8.19 4.59 -5.84
C GLY A 211 8.90 3.33 -5.33
N GLU A 212 9.12 3.21 -4.03
CA GLU A 212 9.73 2.02 -3.45
C GLU A 212 8.85 0.75 -3.63
N VAL A 213 7.53 0.88 -3.51
CA VAL A 213 6.60 -0.23 -3.78
C VAL A 213 6.59 -0.57 -5.28
N LEU A 214 6.52 0.43 -6.16
CA LEU A 214 6.50 0.28 -7.62
C LEU A 214 7.77 -0.39 -8.15
N ASN A 215 8.94 -0.07 -7.59
CA ASN A 215 10.21 -0.68 -7.99
C ASN A 215 10.20 -2.21 -7.79
N ARG A 216 9.43 -2.73 -6.82
CA ARG A 216 9.25 -4.17 -6.60
C ARG A 216 8.37 -4.84 -7.68
N PHE A 217 7.64 -4.06 -8.47
CA PHE A 217 6.87 -4.46 -9.66
C PHE A 217 7.57 -4.11 -10.97
N ARG A 218 8.91 -3.97 -10.97
CA ARG A 218 9.68 -3.57 -12.15
C ARG A 218 9.23 -2.24 -12.77
N ALA A 219 8.58 -1.40 -11.96
CA ALA A 219 8.10 -0.10 -12.38
C ALA A 219 8.93 0.99 -11.70
N THR A 220 9.43 1.95 -12.47
CA THR A 220 10.30 3.02 -11.98
C THR A 220 9.50 4.31 -11.85
N LEU A 221 9.44 4.88 -10.65
CA LEU A 221 8.87 6.21 -10.43
C LEU A 221 9.95 7.29 -10.60
N ILE A 222 9.71 8.21 -11.53
CA ILE A 222 10.59 9.33 -11.84
C ILE A 222 9.90 10.63 -11.42
N THR A 223 10.48 11.33 -10.44
CA THR A 223 9.94 12.56 -9.82
C THR A 223 10.78 13.80 -10.09
N SER A 224 11.80 13.71 -10.94
CA SER A 224 12.67 14.85 -11.27
C SER A 224 13.25 14.69 -12.67
N GLY A 225 13.69 15.80 -13.26
CA GLY A 225 14.18 15.85 -14.64
C GLY A 225 13.10 16.28 -15.63
N GLN A 226 13.44 16.21 -16.91
CA GLN A 226 12.57 16.62 -18.02
C GLN A 226 12.36 15.41 -18.95
N TYR A 227 11.10 15.12 -19.26
CA TYR A 227 10.71 14.10 -20.21
C TYR A 227 10.24 14.73 -21.52
N TYR A 228 10.77 14.26 -22.65
CA TYR A 228 10.53 14.86 -23.97
C TYR A 228 9.64 13.94 -24.81
N ILE A 229 8.47 14.42 -25.21
CA ILE A 229 7.54 13.72 -26.09
C ILE A 229 7.60 14.37 -27.48
N PRO A 230 8.16 13.69 -28.50
CA PRO A 230 8.35 14.27 -29.83
C PRO A 230 7.04 14.33 -30.63
N LEU A 231 6.65 15.51 -31.09
CA LEU A 231 5.52 15.72 -32.01
C LEU A 231 6.07 15.92 -33.43
N GLU A 232 6.08 14.85 -34.23
CA GLU A 232 6.78 14.75 -35.53
C GLU A 232 6.78 16.02 -36.39
N GLN A 233 5.64 16.70 -36.52
CA GLN A 233 5.45 17.87 -37.40
C GLN A 233 5.22 19.19 -36.65
N TYR A 234 5.15 19.18 -35.31
CA TYR A 234 4.69 20.32 -34.52
C TYR A 234 5.57 20.68 -33.31
N GLY A 235 6.69 19.97 -33.09
CA GLY A 235 7.67 20.29 -32.05
C GLY A 235 7.81 19.18 -31.02
N GLN A 236 7.92 19.53 -29.74
CA GLN A 236 8.02 18.57 -28.64
C GLN A 236 7.22 19.07 -27.43
N ILE A 237 6.64 18.16 -26.67
CA ILE A 237 6.10 18.46 -25.35
C ILE A 237 7.18 18.11 -24.33
N VAL A 238 7.54 19.08 -23.49
CA VAL A 238 8.48 18.87 -22.39
C VAL A 238 7.69 18.77 -21.10
N ILE A 239 7.84 17.66 -20.38
CA ILE A 239 7.19 17.41 -19.09
C ILE A 239 8.24 17.50 -17.99
N ASP A 240 8.03 18.44 -17.07
CA ASP A 240 8.81 18.52 -15.83
C ASP A 240 8.32 17.45 -14.84
N CYS A 241 9.14 16.43 -14.61
CA CYS A 241 8.81 15.31 -13.73
C CYS A 241 8.69 15.70 -12.25
N SER A 242 9.13 16.90 -11.85
CA SER A 242 8.87 17.44 -10.51
C SER A 242 7.42 17.89 -10.32
N SER A 243 6.76 18.26 -11.42
CA SER A 243 5.38 18.73 -11.46
C SER A 243 4.40 17.64 -11.90
N ILE A 244 4.85 16.77 -12.82
CA ILE A 244 4.10 15.63 -13.35
C ILE A 244 5.03 14.41 -13.32
N PRO A 245 5.23 13.78 -12.14
CA PRO A 245 5.97 12.53 -12.05
C PRO A 245 5.45 11.47 -13.03
N MET A 246 6.32 10.56 -13.45
CA MET A 246 5.96 9.47 -14.34
C MET A 246 6.37 8.12 -13.76
N VAL A 247 5.54 7.11 -14.00
CA VAL A 247 5.83 5.72 -13.68
C VAL A 247 6.01 4.98 -14.99
N GLU A 248 7.21 4.45 -15.20
CA GLU A 248 7.56 3.62 -16.36
C GLU A 248 7.50 2.16 -15.95
N PHE A 249 6.69 1.36 -16.66
CA PHE A 249 6.58 -0.09 -16.45
C PHE A 249 7.52 -0.85 -17.39
N ASP A 250 7.77 -2.12 -17.07
CA ASP A 250 8.66 -3.00 -17.84
C ASP A 250 8.14 -3.35 -19.24
N ASP A 251 6.84 -3.21 -19.48
CA ASP A 251 6.23 -3.31 -20.82
C ASP A 251 6.36 -2.03 -21.66
N GLY A 252 7.02 -1.00 -21.13
CA GLY A 252 7.17 0.31 -21.77
C GLY A 252 5.95 1.23 -21.63
N SER A 253 4.89 0.78 -20.93
CA SER A 253 3.75 1.65 -20.63
C SER A 253 4.13 2.72 -19.62
N ILE A 254 3.55 3.92 -19.76
CA ILE A 254 3.87 5.06 -18.90
C ILE A 254 2.59 5.62 -18.27
N VAL A 255 2.60 5.82 -16.96
CA VAL A 255 1.54 6.50 -16.21
C VAL A 255 2.07 7.83 -15.67
N PHE A 256 1.56 8.94 -16.18
CA PHE A 256 1.83 10.28 -15.67
C PHE A 256 0.93 10.59 -14.46
N ILE A 257 1.50 11.16 -13.40
CA ILE A 257 0.83 11.54 -12.15
C ILE A 257 0.82 13.07 -12.04
N GLU A 258 -0.33 13.70 -12.20
CA GLU A 258 -0.47 15.15 -12.08
C GLU A 258 -0.68 15.58 -10.63
N LEU A 259 0.24 16.37 -10.07
CA LEU A 259 0.20 16.78 -8.66
C LEU A 259 -0.77 17.94 -8.37
N LYS A 260 -1.11 18.75 -9.38
CA LYS A 260 -2.07 19.88 -9.31
C LYS A 260 -2.71 20.19 -10.67
N THR A 261 -3.36 19.19 -11.30
CA THR A 261 -4.04 19.27 -12.62
C THR A 261 -3.39 20.26 -13.58
N ARG A 262 -2.24 19.87 -14.15
CA ARG A 262 -1.38 20.79 -14.90
C ARG A 262 -1.46 20.63 -16.40
N LEU A 263 -1.89 19.46 -16.88
CA LEU A 263 -1.95 19.18 -18.29
C LEU A 263 -3.39 19.38 -18.80
N PRO A 264 -3.63 20.25 -19.80
CA PRO A 264 -4.94 20.37 -20.42
C PRO A 264 -5.39 19.05 -21.05
N GLU A 265 -6.69 18.73 -20.99
CA GLU A 265 -7.22 17.47 -21.56
C GLU A 265 -6.94 17.31 -23.05
N ARG A 266 -6.90 18.42 -23.81
CA ARG A 266 -6.53 18.39 -25.24
C ARG A 266 -5.12 17.82 -25.45
N VAL A 267 -4.17 18.17 -24.59
CA VAL A 267 -2.78 17.68 -24.67
C VAL A 267 -2.73 16.20 -24.31
N LYS A 268 -3.46 15.77 -23.26
CA LYS A 268 -3.55 14.34 -22.91
C LYS A 268 -4.13 13.50 -24.04
N THR A 269 -5.15 14.01 -24.73
CA THR A 269 -5.75 13.34 -25.89
C THR A 269 -4.76 13.22 -27.04
N LEU A 270 -4.04 14.29 -27.39
CA LEU A 270 -3.00 14.25 -28.43
C LEU A 270 -1.91 13.22 -28.12
N ILE A 271 -1.47 13.15 -26.86
CA ILE A 271 -0.49 12.16 -26.42
C ILE A 271 -1.08 10.74 -26.56
N ARG A 272 -2.30 10.50 -26.09
CA ARG A 272 -2.93 9.16 -26.16
C ARG A 272 -3.19 8.69 -27.59
N GLU A 273 -3.49 9.59 -28.52
CA GLU A 273 -3.70 9.25 -29.94
C GLU A 273 -2.42 8.72 -30.59
N ARG A 274 -1.25 9.21 -30.17
CA ARG A 274 0.04 8.82 -30.74
C ARG A 274 0.76 7.73 -29.94
N TRP A 275 0.62 7.72 -28.62
CA TRP A 275 1.14 6.70 -27.71
C TRP A 275 -0.02 6.07 -26.93
N PRO A 276 -0.65 5.02 -27.47
CA PRO A 276 -1.81 4.37 -26.86
C PRO A 276 -1.56 3.79 -25.46
N ASP A 277 -0.30 3.54 -25.10
CA ASP A 277 0.11 2.99 -23.81
C ASP A 277 0.44 4.06 -22.76
N TYR A 278 0.31 5.34 -23.12
CA TYR A 278 0.46 6.45 -22.17
C TYR A 278 -0.87 6.71 -21.46
N ARG A 279 -0.79 6.88 -20.15
CA ARG A 279 -1.93 7.02 -19.25
C ARG A 279 -1.70 8.17 -18.29
N PHE A 280 -2.78 8.72 -17.76
CA PHE A 280 -2.74 9.89 -16.90
C PHE A 280 -3.60 9.64 -15.67
N THR A 281 -3.09 10.07 -14.52
CA THR A 281 -3.81 10.07 -13.25
C THR A 281 -3.43 11.31 -12.44
N THR A 282 -4.14 11.56 -11.35
CA THR A 282 -3.90 12.72 -10.48
C THR A 282 -3.51 12.28 -9.08
N ALA A 283 -2.62 13.02 -8.43
CA ALA A 283 -2.37 12.88 -7.00
C ALA A 283 -2.68 14.22 -6.30
N HIS A 284 -3.47 14.16 -5.24
CA HIS A 284 -3.93 15.31 -4.46
C HIS A 284 -3.33 15.27 -3.06
N GLU A 285 -3.35 16.41 -2.36
CA GLU A 285 -2.76 16.53 -1.00
C GLU A 285 -3.37 15.55 0.02
N LYS A 286 -4.63 15.14 -0.18
CA LYS A 286 -5.33 14.17 0.69
C LYS A 286 -5.12 12.70 0.27
N ASP A 287 -4.39 12.44 -0.82
CA ASP A 287 -4.17 11.07 -1.28
C ASP A 287 -3.20 10.32 -0.36
N THR A 288 -3.57 9.08 -0.05
CA THR A 288 -2.76 8.14 0.73
C THR A 288 -1.87 7.32 -0.20
N LEU A 289 -0.84 6.67 0.35
CA LEU A 289 -0.02 5.70 -0.39
C LEU A 289 -0.88 4.70 -1.19
N VAL A 290 -1.90 4.11 -0.54
CA VAL A 290 -2.80 3.16 -1.19
C VAL A 290 -3.62 3.80 -2.32
N SER A 291 -4.12 5.02 -2.15
CA SER A 291 -4.91 5.67 -3.22
C SER A 291 -4.04 6.01 -4.42
N ILE A 292 -2.79 6.45 -4.21
CA ILE A 292 -1.81 6.71 -5.29
C ILE A 292 -1.49 5.41 -6.02
N LEU A 293 -1.10 4.35 -5.31
CA LEU A 293 -0.78 3.06 -5.93
C LEU A 293 -1.96 2.49 -6.72
N ARG A 294 -3.18 2.56 -6.17
CA ARG A 294 -4.39 2.11 -6.87
C ARG A 294 -4.64 2.90 -8.15
N LYS A 295 -4.46 4.22 -8.09
CA LYS A 295 -4.57 5.12 -9.25
C LYS A 295 -3.54 4.82 -10.33
N VAL A 296 -2.34 4.37 -9.95
CA VAL A 296 -1.26 4.01 -10.89
C VAL A 296 -1.49 2.61 -11.48
N PHE A 297 -1.62 1.57 -10.64
CA PHE A 297 -1.78 0.20 -11.11
C PHE A 297 -3.05 -0.02 -11.94
N ASN A 298 -4.16 0.65 -11.59
CA ASN A 298 -5.39 0.50 -12.37
C ASN A 298 -5.33 1.19 -13.73
N GLN A 299 -4.32 2.03 -13.98
CA GLN A 299 -4.04 2.61 -15.30
C GLN A 299 -3.04 1.77 -16.10
N SER A 300 -2.21 0.97 -15.43
CA SER A 300 -1.27 0.06 -16.08
C SER A 300 -2.01 -1.03 -16.85
N THR A 301 -1.42 -1.54 -17.94
CA THR A 301 -1.94 -2.73 -18.64
C THR A 301 -1.54 -4.05 -17.93
N PRO A 302 -0.29 -4.24 -17.47
CA PRO A 302 0.18 -5.54 -17.01
C PRO A 302 -0.16 -5.83 -15.55
N TYR A 303 -0.65 -4.87 -14.76
CA TYR A 303 -0.93 -5.08 -13.34
C TYR A 303 -2.35 -4.66 -12.94
N ARG A 304 -2.90 -5.33 -11.94
CA ARG A 304 -4.17 -4.96 -11.30
C ARG A 304 -4.03 -5.01 -9.79
N MET A 305 -4.50 -3.95 -9.13
CA MET A 305 -4.53 -3.86 -7.68
C MET A 305 -5.94 -4.14 -7.17
N LYS A 306 -6.09 -5.13 -6.30
CA LYS A 306 -7.34 -5.52 -5.65
C LYS A 306 -7.22 -5.44 -4.13
N GLN A 307 -8.34 -5.18 -3.47
CA GLN A 307 -8.40 -5.16 -2.01
C GLN A 307 -8.32 -6.60 -1.46
N GLY A 308 -7.57 -6.77 -0.39
CA GLY A 308 -7.39 -8.05 0.29
C GLY A 308 -6.44 -9.00 -0.43
N GLY A 309 -6.44 -10.24 0.05
CA GLY A 309 -5.64 -11.36 -0.42
C GLY A 309 -5.66 -12.46 0.62
N LYS A 310 -5.30 -13.68 0.25
CA LYS A 310 -5.12 -14.77 1.22
C LYS A 310 -3.95 -15.63 0.80
N TYR A 311 -2.87 -15.58 1.56
CA TYR A 311 -1.69 -16.40 1.35
C TYR A 311 -1.59 -17.45 2.43
N THR A 312 -1.24 -18.68 2.05
CA THR A 312 -1.27 -19.84 2.96
C THR A 312 0.08 -20.53 2.95
N LEU A 313 0.65 -20.70 4.13
CA LEU A 313 1.96 -21.30 4.36
C LEU A 313 1.84 -22.49 5.31
N GLY A 314 2.74 -23.47 5.14
CA GLY A 314 2.85 -24.62 6.03
C GLY A 314 1.74 -25.67 5.84
N GLU A 315 2.00 -26.85 6.37
CA GLU A 315 1.05 -27.98 6.33
C GLU A 315 0.47 -28.24 7.73
N LYS A 316 1.29 -28.78 8.65
CA LYS A 316 0.86 -29.16 10.01
C LYS A 316 0.42 -27.95 10.85
N MET A 317 1.15 -26.84 10.73
CA MET A 317 0.71 -25.52 11.15
C MET A 317 0.45 -24.70 9.90
N THR A 318 -0.83 -24.42 9.63
CA THR A 318 -1.24 -23.60 8.51
C THR A 318 -1.27 -22.13 8.92
N VAL A 319 -0.47 -21.29 8.29
CA VAL A 319 -0.46 -19.84 8.51
C VAL A 319 -1.15 -19.14 7.35
N HIS A 320 -2.20 -18.38 7.63
CA HIS A 320 -2.86 -17.50 6.67
C HIS A 320 -2.44 -16.06 6.91
N ILE A 321 -1.95 -15.40 5.85
CA ILE A 321 -1.64 -13.97 5.84
C ILE A 321 -2.63 -13.27 4.90
N THR A 322 -3.30 -12.24 5.41
CA THR A 322 -4.31 -11.45 4.70
C THR A 322 -3.75 -10.03 4.50
N PRO A 323 -3.10 -9.73 3.38
CA PRO A 323 -2.66 -8.37 3.10
C PRO A 323 -3.87 -7.45 2.90
N GLY A 324 -3.72 -6.16 3.18
CA GLY A 324 -4.76 -5.17 2.94
C GLY A 324 -5.05 -5.00 1.44
N TRP A 325 -4.03 -5.19 0.61
CA TRP A 325 -4.11 -5.11 -0.85
C TRP A 325 -3.22 -6.15 -1.51
N THR A 326 -3.63 -6.65 -2.66
CA THR A 326 -2.81 -7.51 -3.54
C THR A 326 -2.72 -6.87 -4.91
N VAL A 327 -1.53 -6.85 -5.47
CA VAL A 327 -1.31 -6.53 -6.88
C VAL A 327 -0.92 -7.81 -7.61
N GLU A 328 -1.55 -8.05 -8.75
CA GLU A 328 -1.34 -9.23 -9.58
C GLU A 328 -1.03 -8.82 -11.01
N GLN A 329 -0.11 -9.54 -11.65
CA GLN A 329 0.14 -9.41 -13.06
C GLN A 329 -1.03 -10.01 -13.87
N THR A 330 -1.57 -9.23 -14.81
CA THR A 330 -2.61 -9.62 -15.77
C THR A 330 -1.98 -9.82 -17.15
N GLY A 331 -1.42 -11.00 -17.41
CA GLY A 331 -0.74 -11.33 -18.67
C GLY A 331 -0.07 -12.70 -18.70
N THR A 332 0.63 -13.02 -19.79
CA THR A 332 1.48 -14.22 -19.85
C THR A 332 2.57 -14.11 -18.78
N PRO A 333 2.77 -15.16 -17.96
CA PRO A 333 3.86 -15.19 -16.99
C PRO A 333 5.21 -14.94 -17.66
N ASP A 334 6.14 -14.38 -16.89
CA ASP A 334 7.54 -14.20 -17.26
C ASP A 334 8.21 -15.53 -17.69
N ASP A 335 9.45 -15.48 -18.19
CA ASP A 335 10.23 -16.66 -18.64
C ASP A 335 10.30 -17.81 -17.58
N ASP A 336 10.08 -17.51 -16.29
CA ASP A 336 10.00 -18.47 -15.17
C ASP A 336 8.60 -19.09 -14.92
N GLY A 337 7.58 -18.73 -15.73
CA GLY A 337 6.28 -19.39 -15.77
C GLY A 337 5.32 -19.09 -14.60
N LYS A 338 5.65 -18.20 -13.65
CA LYS A 338 4.77 -17.81 -12.53
C LYS A 338 4.34 -16.34 -12.62
N PRO A 339 3.03 -16.03 -12.55
CA PRO A 339 2.56 -14.64 -12.57
C PRO A 339 3.02 -13.91 -11.30
N LEU A 340 3.57 -12.71 -11.46
CA LEU A 340 4.02 -11.91 -10.31
C LEU A 340 2.82 -11.53 -9.43
N ARG A 341 2.90 -11.88 -8.15
CA ARG A 341 1.91 -11.51 -7.14
C ARG A 341 2.60 -10.87 -5.95
N GLN A 342 2.06 -9.74 -5.50
CA GLN A 342 2.60 -9.06 -4.33
C GLN A 342 1.49 -8.55 -3.41
N GLY A 343 1.63 -8.87 -2.12
CA GLY A 343 0.74 -8.37 -1.07
C GLY A 343 1.35 -7.16 -0.38
N LEU A 344 0.49 -6.18 -0.09
CA LEU A 344 0.85 -4.99 0.68
C LEU A 344 0.24 -5.11 2.08
N VAL A 345 1.10 -5.04 3.08
CA VAL A 345 0.76 -5.08 4.49
C VAL A 345 1.14 -3.75 5.12
N PHE A 346 0.25 -3.23 5.96
CA PHE A 346 0.44 -1.93 6.61
C PHE A 346 0.40 -2.08 8.13
N TYR A 347 1.34 -1.43 8.81
CA TYR A 347 1.43 -1.37 10.27
C TYR A 347 1.45 0.07 10.74
N ARG A 348 1.05 0.31 11.99
CA ARG A 348 1.28 1.61 12.64
C ARG A 348 2.77 1.87 12.83
N ASP A 349 3.47 0.84 13.28
CA ASP A 349 4.90 0.85 13.59
C ASP A 349 5.55 -0.50 13.25
N ALA A 350 6.87 -0.50 13.13
CA ALA A 350 7.64 -1.68 12.71
C ALA A 350 7.64 -2.84 13.74
N SER A 351 7.24 -2.62 15.00
CA SER A 351 7.23 -3.70 16.02
C SER A 351 6.19 -4.79 15.76
N ARG A 352 5.27 -4.55 14.83
CA ARG A 352 4.23 -5.50 14.38
C ARG A 352 4.59 -6.26 13.11
N ALA A 353 5.80 -6.06 12.59
CA ALA A 353 6.27 -6.76 11.41
C ALA A 353 6.23 -8.28 11.60
N LEU A 354 6.04 -8.99 10.49
CA LEU A 354 6.04 -10.44 10.50
C LEU A 354 7.45 -10.99 10.75
N PRO A 355 7.56 -12.18 11.37
CA PRO A 355 8.80 -12.95 11.39
C PRO A 355 9.41 -13.10 10.00
N GLY A 356 10.71 -12.86 9.85
CA GLY A 356 11.38 -12.72 8.56
C GLY A 356 11.31 -13.99 7.68
N TYR A 357 11.18 -15.16 8.30
CA TYR A 357 11.03 -16.42 7.57
C TYR A 357 9.68 -16.51 6.81
N LEU A 358 8.62 -15.82 7.25
CA LEU A 358 7.31 -15.89 6.60
C LEU A 358 7.30 -15.19 5.22
N PRO A 359 7.75 -13.93 5.08
CA PRO A 359 7.96 -13.32 3.76
C PRO A 359 8.90 -14.15 2.87
N ALA A 360 9.96 -14.74 3.42
CA ALA A 360 10.89 -15.57 2.65
C ALA A 360 10.21 -16.83 2.09
N LEU A 361 9.39 -17.52 2.88
CA LEU A 361 8.61 -18.68 2.43
C LEU A 361 7.58 -18.31 1.35
N LEU A 362 6.93 -17.14 1.46
CA LEU A 362 6.03 -16.65 0.42
C LEU A 362 6.78 -16.33 -0.88
N SER A 363 7.96 -15.72 -0.76
CA SER A 363 8.80 -15.38 -1.91
C SER A 363 9.18 -16.64 -2.70
N ALA A 364 9.53 -17.73 -2.00
CA ALA A 364 9.77 -19.04 -2.62
C ALA A 364 8.54 -19.62 -3.36
N GLN A 365 7.33 -19.23 -2.97
CA GLN A 365 6.07 -19.57 -3.65
C GLN A 365 5.72 -18.62 -4.81
N GLY A 366 6.56 -17.62 -5.10
CA GLY A 366 6.30 -16.59 -6.12
C GLY A 366 5.40 -15.45 -5.64
N ILE A 367 5.26 -15.27 -4.32
CA ILE A 367 4.47 -14.20 -3.70
C ILE A 367 5.41 -13.27 -2.94
N THR A 368 5.54 -12.04 -3.40
CA THR A 368 6.31 -11.03 -2.68
C THR A 368 5.43 -10.36 -1.62
N LEU A 369 5.85 -10.34 -0.35
CA LEU A 369 5.16 -9.55 0.67
C LEU A 369 5.92 -8.24 0.90
N THR A 370 5.22 -7.11 0.85
CA THR A 370 5.80 -5.80 1.17
C THR A 370 5.12 -5.23 2.38
N GLU A 371 5.94 -5.04 3.41
CA GLU A 371 5.53 -4.57 4.72
C GLU A 371 5.86 -3.08 4.85
N VAL A 372 4.85 -2.29 5.19
CA VAL A 372 4.94 -0.83 5.29
C VAL A 372 4.53 -0.40 6.69
N ALA A 373 5.48 0.10 7.47
CA ALA A 373 5.19 0.80 8.70
C ALA A 373 4.89 2.27 8.40
N LEU A 374 3.79 2.80 8.95
CA LEU A 374 3.35 4.17 8.65
C LEU A 374 4.32 5.22 9.22
N ASP A 375 5.02 4.93 10.31
CA ASP A 375 6.01 5.80 10.93
C ASP A 375 7.40 5.72 10.28
N SER A 376 7.85 4.53 9.88
CA SER A 376 9.22 4.28 9.44
C SER A 376 9.38 3.91 7.96
N GLY A 377 8.29 3.72 7.22
CA GLY A 377 8.31 3.39 5.79
C GLY A 377 8.37 1.88 5.50
N ILE A 378 8.98 1.50 4.37
CA ILE A 378 9.08 0.08 3.98
C ILE A 378 10.07 -0.64 4.90
N ILE A 379 9.63 -1.77 5.46
CA ILE A 379 10.46 -2.68 6.24
C ILE A 379 11.27 -3.51 5.24
N ARG A 380 12.59 -3.29 5.22
CA ARG A 380 13.51 -3.82 4.19
C ARG A 380 14.15 -5.14 4.57
N ASP A 381 14.39 -5.36 5.85
CA ASP A 381 14.93 -6.58 6.42
C ASP A 381 14.04 -7.01 7.58
N GLY A 382 13.85 -8.32 7.73
CA GLY A 382 13.11 -8.87 8.87
C GLY A 382 13.64 -8.22 10.14
N THR A 383 12.78 -7.53 10.87
CA THR A 383 13.16 -6.95 12.15
C THR A 383 13.78 -8.07 12.95
N ASP A 384 15.05 -7.93 13.32
CA ASP A 384 15.70 -8.79 14.29
C ASP A 384 14.82 -8.78 15.54
N MET A 385 13.94 -9.77 15.64
CA MET A 385 13.11 -9.91 16.81
C MET A 385 14.07 -10.13 17.97
N ALA A 386 13.93 -9.29 18.99
CA ALA A 386 14.65 -9.46 20.24
C ALA A 386 14.58 -10.94 20.66
N GLU A 387 15.76 -11.53 20.91
CA GLU A 387 16.02 -12.95 21.18
C GLU A 387 14.80 -13.87 21.09
N ALA A 388 14.57 -14.44 19.90
CA ALA A 388 13.50 -15.40 19.69
C ALA A 388 13.61 -16.55 20.70
N SER A 389 12.58 -16.69 21.55
CA SER A 389 12.47 -17.78 22.51
C SER A 389 11.84 -18.99 21.84
N ALA A 390 12.42 -20.17 22.03
CA ALA A 390 11.74 -21.41 21.68
C ALA A 390 10.55 -21.66 22.63
N ALA A 391 9.53 -22.37 22.13
CA ALA A 391 8.48 -22.91 22.99
C ALA A 391 9.07 -23.93 23.97
N PRO A 392 8.61 -24.00 25.23
CA PRO A 392 9.04 -25.04 26.16
C PRO A 392 8.80 -26.44 25.59
N ASP A 393 9.69 -27.39 25.89
CA ASP A 393 9.62 -28.76 25.38
C ASP A 393 9.56 -29.77 26.54
N LEU A 394 8.54 -30.64 26.52
CA LEU A 394 8.36 -31.70 27.50
C LEU A 394 9.11 -32.97 27.14
N ALA A 395 9.40 -33.24 25.86
CA ALA A 395 9.83 -34.55 25.38
C ALA A 395 11.07 -35.11 26.09
N GLY A 396 12.00 -34.24 26.48
CA GLY A 396 13.24 -34.60 27.17
C GLY A 396 14.07 -35.63 26.39
N SER A 397 14.83 -36.47 27.10
CA SER A 397 15.63 -37.55 26.49
C SER A 397 14.91 -38.90 26.44
N SER A 398 13.75 -39.02 27.09
CA SER A 398 13.01 -40.27 27.25
C SER A 398 11.53 -40.04 27.54
N GLN A 399 10.68 -41.06 27.35
CA GLN A 399 9.27 -40.98 27.76
C GLN A 399 9.09 -40.80 29.28
N THR A 400 10.07 -41.23 30.08
CA THR A 400 10.09 -40.94 31.52
C THR A 400 10.27 -39.45 31.77
N ASP A 401 11.15 -38.79 31.01
CA ASP A 401 11.31 -37.33 31.08
C ASP A 401 10.05 -36.61 30.63
N LEU A 402 9.41 -37.07 29.55
CA LEU A 402 8.13 -36.53 29.08
C LEU A 402 7.07 -36.51 30.20
N VAL A 403 6.87 -37.64 30.87
CA VAL A 403 5.87 -37.74 31.94
C VAL A 403 6.31 -36.93 33.16
N HIS A 404 7.59 -36.97 33.54
CA HIS A 404 8.10 -36.19 34.67
C HIS A 404 7.93 -34.69 34.44
N ASN A 405 8.31 -34.18 33.28
CA ASN A 405 8.17 -32.78 32.90
C ASN A 405 6.70 -32.34 32.85
N LEU A 406 5.80 -33.20 32.33
CA LEU A 406 4.36 -32.94 32.36
C LEU A 406 3.83 -32.83 33.80
N LEU A 407 4.25 -33.71 34.69
CA LEU A 407 3.84 -33.67 36.11
C LEU A 407 4.32 -32.39 36.79
N VAL A 408 5.59 -32.03 36.60
CA VAL A 408 6.16 -30.78 37.14
C VAL A 408 5.44 -29.56 36.56
N LEU A 409 5.15 -29.54 35.26
CA LEU A 409 4.40 -28.46 34.60
C LEU A 409 3.00 -28.28 35.23
N LEU A 410 2.35 -29.38 35.60
CA LEU A 410 1.04 -29.37 36.25
C LEU A 410 1.11 -29.03 37.76
N GLY A 411 2.31 -28.78 38.28
CA GLY A 411 2.55 -28.46 39.70
C GLY A 411 2.55 -29.68 40.63
N GLU A 412 2.70 -30.89 40.09
CA GLU A 412 2.76 -32.11 40.89
C GLU A 412 4.18 -32.37 41.42
N GLU A 413 4.29 -32.81 42.67
CA GLU A 413 5.56 -33.29 43.22
C GLU A 413 5.90 -34.66 42.64
N ALA A 414 6.85 -34.71 41.70
CA ALA A 414 7.30 -35.93 41.05
C ALA A 414 8.82 -36.10 41.08
N ALA A 415 9.28 -37.31 41.38
CA ALA A 415 10.69 -37.68 41.41
C ALA A 415 10.94 -38.91 40.51
N LYS A 416 12.01 -38.86 39.72
CA LYS A 416 12.45 -39.95 38.84
C LYS A 416 13.34 -40.96 39.56
N ASP A 417 13.37 -42.19 39.05
CA ASP A 417 14.32 -43.25 39.46
C ASP A 417 14.36 -43.50 40.97
N VAL A 418 13.19 -43.48 41.62
CA VAL A 418 13.08 -43.58 43.08
C VAL A 418 13.19 -45.03 43.53
N GLU A 419 14.11 -45.30 44.45
CA GLU A 419 14.19 -46.60 45.14
C GLU A 419 13.15 -46.68 46.26
N ILE A 420 12.29 -47.68 46.19
CA ILE A 420 11.20 -47.93 47.13
C ILE A 420 11.54 -49.18 47.93
N ASN A 421 11.56 -49.05 49.26
CA ASN A 421 11.62 -50.20 50.15
C ASN A 421 10.25 -50.86 50.22
N LEU A 422 10.10 -52.04 49.60
CA LEU A 422 8.89 -52.84 49.68
C LEU A 422 8.85 -53.65 50.99
N PHE A 423 10.03 -53.98 51.54
CA PHE A 423 10.15 -54.74 52.77
C PHE A 423 11.44 -54.40 53.53
N ASP A 424 11.34 -54.17 54.85
CA ASP A 424 12.46 -53.78 55.71
C ASP A 424 12.91 -54.93 56.65
N ARG A 425 14.22 -55.19 56.61
CA ARG A 425 14.99 -56.17 57.38
C ARG A 425 14.76 -56.09 58.87
N LYS A 426 14.46 -54.90 59.43
CA LYS A 426 14.14 -54.73 60.86
C LYS A 426 12.93 -55.54 61.34
N ARG A 427 12.05 -56.00 60.41
CA ARG A 427 10.89 -56.83 60.76
C ARG A 427 11.11 -58.35 60.59
N ARG A 428 11.90 -58.83 59.61
CA ARG A 428 12.05 -60.29 59.31
C ARG A 428 13.36 -60.75 58.62
N GLY A 429 14.45 -59.98 58.64
CA GLY A 429 15.80 -60.50 58.29
C GLY A 429 16.32 -60.32 56.85
N PHE A 430 15.51 -59.83 55.89
CA PHE A 430 15.97 -59.42 54.55
C PHE A 430 15.35 -58.08 54.11
N ASN A 431 15.98 -57.38 53.16
CA ASN A 431 15.45 -56.17 52.53
C ASN A 431 14.99 -56.50 51.11
N LEU A 432 13.85 -55.95 50.70
CA LEU A 432 13.39 -56.00 49.31
C LEU A 432 13.12 -54.58 48.84
N THR A 433 13.83 -54.16 47.79
CA THR A 433 13.69 -52.85 47.17
C THR A 433 13.27 -52.99 45.71
N MET A 434 12.59 -51.98 45.19
CA MET A 434 12.26 -51.85 43.78
C MET A 434 12.53 -50.42 43.34
N ARG A 435 13.04 -50.24 42.13
CA ARG A 435 13.17 -48.92 41.50
C ARG A 435 11.91 -48.60 40.71
N ALA A 436 11.28 -47.47 41.00
CA ALA A 436 10.15 -46.95 40.24
C ALA A 436 10.64 -45.92 39.21
N ASP A 437 10.02 -45.91 38.03
CA ASP A 437 10.36 -44.95 36.97
C ASP A 437 10.05 -43.52 37.46
N ILE A 438 8.84 -43.28 37.99
CA ILE A 438 8.46 -42.02 38.63
C ILE A 438 7.62 -42.30 39.88
N MET A 439 7.93 -41.61 40.96
CA MET A 439 7.08 -41.52 42.16
C MET A 439 6.45 -40.14 42.22
N MET A 440 5.15 -40.07 42.45
CA MET A 440 4.44 -38.82 42.70
C MET A 440 3.47 -38.94 43.87
N LYS A 441 2.93 -37.81 44.32
CA LYS A 441 1.81 -37.78 45.26
C LYS A 441 0.57 -37.22 44.58
N LYS A 442 -0.59 -37.84 44.84
CA LYS A 442 -1.90 -37.34 44.42
C LYS A 442 -2.88 -37.51 45.57
N ASP A 443 -3.58 -36.44 45.95
CA ASP A 443 -4.59 -36.45 47.02
C ASP A 443 -4.07 -37.08 48.35
N GLY A 444 -2.79 -36.84 48.68
CA GLY A 444 -2.13 -37.42 49.85
C GLY A 444 -1.69 -38.89 49.74
N LYS A 445 -1.99 -39.57 48.61
CA LYS A 445 -1.54 -40.93 48.33
C LYS A 445 -0.28 -40.94 47.47
N ARG A 446 0.56 -41.96 47.67
CA ARG A 446 1.72 -42.21 46.79
C ARG A 446 1.25 -42.92 45.53
N VAL A 447 1.83 -42.53 44.40
CA VAL A 447 1.55 -43.14 43.10
C VAL A 447 2.87 -43.49 42.44
N VAL A 448 3.00 -44.75 42.03
CA VAL A 448 4.11 -45.24 41.22
C VAL A 448 3.67 -45.23 39.75
N VAL A 449 4.33 -44.42 38.94
CA VAL A 449 4.20 -44.49 37.48
C VAL A 449 5.25 -45.47 36.96
N SER A 450 4.81 -46.44 36.14
CA SER A 450 5.70 -47.50 35.64
C SER A 450 5.46 -47.78 34.17
N PHE A 451 6.49 -47.66 33.37
CA PHE A 451 6.54 -48.09 31.97
C PHE A 451 6.82 -49.59 31.82
N GLY A 452 7.42 -50.20 32.85
CA GLY A 452 7.68 -51.63 32.94
C GLY A 452 6.50 -52.43 33.52
N LYS A 453 6.49 -53.75 33.27
CA LYS A 453 5.59 -54.66 33.98
C LYS A 453 6.10 -54.86 35.41
N ILE A 454 5.30 -54.46 36.39
CA ILE A 454 5.56 -54.74 37.80
C ILE A 454 5.05 -56.16 38.11
N PRO A 455 5.88 -57.05 38.71
CA PRO A 455 5.44 -58.37 39.18
C PRO A 455 4.23 -58.27 40.11
N ARG A 456 3.34 -59.28 40.09
CA ARG A 456 2.08 -59.24 40.84
C ARG A 456 2.34 -59.09 42.34
N GLU A 457 3.32 -59.81 42.86
CA GLU A 457 3.71 -59.81 44.27
C GLU A 457 4.11 -58.39 44.71
N PHE A 458 4.84 -57.66 43.88
CA PHE A 458 5.29 -56.30 44.19
C PHE A 458 4.12 -55.32 44.11
N SER A 459 3.22 -55.53 43.14
CA SER A 459 2.01 -54.72 43.01
C SER A 459 1.07 -54.85 44.21
N ASP A 460 0.96 -56.06 44.77
CA ASP A 460 0.12 -56.33 45.95
C ASP A 460 0.72 -55.71 47.22
N MET A 461 2.06 -55.76 47.35
CA MET A 461 2.76 -55.10 48.44
C MET A 461 2.61 -53.58 48.41
N LEU A 462 2.76 -52.95 47.23
CA LEU A 462 2.57 -51.51 47.05
C LEU A 462 1.14 -51.07 47.40
N LYS A 463 0.13 -51.78 46.89
CA LYS A 463 -1.28 -51.48 47.17
C LYS A 463 -1.61 -51.63 48.65
N LYS A 464 -1.04 -52.64 49.32
CA LYS A 464 -1.22 -52.85 50.77
C LYS A 464 -0.64 -51.70 51.60
N ASP A 465 0.43 -51.06 51.10
CA ASP A 465 1.05 -49.87 51.71
C ASP A 465 0.40 -48.54 51.26
N GLY A 466 -0.81 -48.62 50.66
CA GLY A 466 -1.59 -47.47 50.20
C GLY A 466 -1.02 -46.77 48.96
N THR A 467 -0.11 -47.41 48.23
CA THR A 467 0.50 -46.87 47.02
C THR A 467 -0.27 -47.32 45.78
N GLU A 468 -0.72 -46.37 44.98
CA GLU A 468 -1.38 -46.63 43.70
C GLU A 468 -0.35 -46.84 42.58
N ILE A 469 -0.76 -47.52 41.51
CA ILE A 469 0.11 -47.82 40.37
C ILE A 469 -0.54 -47.29 39.10
N LEU A 470 0.16 -46.41 38.39
CA LEU A 470 -0.19 -45.93 37.06
C LEU A 470 0.70 -46.63 36.03
N PRO A 471 0.23 -47.75 35.43
CA PRO A 471 1.00 -48.42 34.39
C PRO A 471 0.92 -47.62 33.08
N LEU A 472 2.07 -47.41 32.44
CA LEU A 472 2.23 -46.83 31.11
C LEU A 472 2.92 -47.85 30.20
N ASN A 473 2.85 -47.67 28.88
CA ASN A 473 3.46 -48.57 27.92
C ASN A 473 4.46 -47.79 27.05
N LYS A 474 5.70 -48.27 26.96
CA LYS A 474 6.73 -47.59 26.16
C LYS A 474 6.41 -47.53 24.66
N ALA A 475 5.61 -48.49 24.17
CA ALA A 475 5.19 -48.53 22.78
C ALA A 475 4.02 -47.57 22.45
N ASP A 476 3.38 -46.96 23.46
CA ASP A 476 2.32 -45.98 23.22
C ASP A 476 2.91 -44.66 22.69
N SER A 477 2.16 -43.95 21.86
CA SER A 477 2.55 -42.61 21.39
C SER A 477 2.57 -41.59 22.54
N SER A 478 3.37 -40.53 22.41
CA SER A 478 3.45 -39.46 23.41
C SER A 478 2.07 -38.89 23.75
N LEU A 479 1.22 -38.62 22.75
CA LEU A 479 -0.15 -38.14 22.96
C LEU A 479 -0.99 -39.10 23.81
N LYS A 480 -0.89 -40.42 23.57
CA LYS A 480 -1.61 -41.44 24.35
C LYS A 480 -1.10 -41.52 25.79
N ILE A 481 0.21 -41.40 26.00
CA ILE A 481 0.82 -41.35 27.33
C ILE A 481 0.33 -40.11 28.09
N ILE A 482 0.41 -38.92 27.47
CA ILE A 482 -0.01 -37.65 28.06
C ILE A 482 -1.49 -37.68 28.45
N THR A 483 -2.38 -38.03 27.51
CA THR A 483 -3.83 -38.11 27.77
C THR A 483 -4.17 -39.11 28.88
N ARG A 484 -3.44 -40.22 28.98
CA ARG A 484 -3.59 -41.18 30.08
C ARG A 484 -3.17 -40.60 31.43
N VAL A 485 -2.06 -39.87 31.48
CA VAL A 485 -1.58 -39.19 32.70
C VAL A 485 -2.58 -38.08 33.11
N LEU A 486 -3.00 -37.23 32.17
CA LEU A 486 -4.00 -36.19 32.41
C LEU A 486 -5.33 -36.77 32.90
N GLY A 487 -5.81 -37.84 32.27
CA GLY A 487 -7.00 -38.57 32.71
C GLY A 487 -6.86 -39.14 34.11
N TYR A 488 -5.70 -39.71 34.45
CA TYR A 488 -5.44 -40.19 35.81
C TYR A 488 -5.44 -39.06 36.84
N LEU A 489 -4.96 -37.86 36.49
CA LEU A 489 -4.96 -36.68 37.35
C LEU A 489 -6.30 -35.93 37.38
N ASN A 490 -7.33 -36.42 36.68
CA ASN A 490 -8.60 -35.71 36.49
C ASN A 490 -8.42 -34.31 35.88
N VAL A 491 -7.40 -34.12 35.04
CA VAL A 491 -7.16 -32.88 34.30
C VAL A 491 -7.92 -32.96 32.98
N SER A 492 -8.87 -32.04 32.80
CA SER A 492 -9.69 -31.97 31.60
C SER A 492 -8.83 -31.62 30.38
N HIS A 493 -9.05 -32.34 29.28
CA HIS A 493 -8.32 -32.11 28.05
C HIS A 493 -9.18 -32.40 26.82
N THR A 494 -8.88 -31.72 25.73
CA THR A 494 -9.51 -31.98 24.44
C THR A 494 -8.53 -31.73 23.32
N PHE A 495 -8.56 -32.57 22.29
CA PHE A 495 -7.74 -32.41 21.10
C PHE A 495 -8.58 -31.76 20.01
N ASN A 496 -8.11 -30.64 19.47
CA ASN A 496 -8.79 -29.93 18.40
C ASN A 496 -7.80 -29.10 17.56
N TYR A 497 -8.29 -28.51 16.48
CA TYR A 497 -7.59 -27.47 15.75
C TYR A 497 -7.81 -26.12 16.43
N PHE A 498 -6.72 -25.50 16.85
CA PHE A 498 -6.74 -24.20 17.46
C PHE A 498 -6.38 -23.11 16.45
N ARG A 499 -6.99 -21.93 16.63
CA ARG A 499 -6.81 -20.77 15.76
C ARG A 499 -6.25 -19.60 16.56
N LEU A 500 -5.04 -19.18 16.24
CA LEU A 500 -4.44 -17.94 16.72
C LEU A 500 -4.56 -16.86 15.66
N THR A 501 -5.43 -15.89 15.89
CA THR A 501 -5.62 -14.76 14.97
C THR A 501 -5.08 -13.47 15.58
N VAL A 502 -4.30 -12.71 14.82
CA VAL A 502 -4.00 -11.30 15.06
C VAL A 502 -4.81 -10.50 14.04
N ASN A 503 -5.55 -9.51 14.52
CA ASN A 503 -6.41 -8.67 13.66
C ASN A 503 -5.70 -7.39 13.23
N HIS A 504 -6.23 -6.72 12.21
CA HIS A 504 -5.68 -5.49 11.69
C HIS A 504 -5.76 -4.36 12.75
N PRO A 505 -4.75 -3.48 12.88
CA PRO A 505 -4.75 -2.42 13.89
C PRO A 505 -5.94 -1.45 13.77
N ASP A 506 -6.39 -1.21 12.54
CA ASP A 506 -7.45 -0.26 12.21
C ASP A 506 -8.80 -0.93 11.89
N ASP A 507 -8.83 -2.26 11.86
CA ASP A 507 -10.06 -3.06 11.73
C ASP A 507 -9.96 -4.26 12.69
N PRO A 508 -10.49 -4.12 13.92
CA PRO A 508 -10.41 -5.15 14.95
C PRO A 508 -11.10 -6.46 14.58
N GLU A 509 -11.94 -6.49 13.54
CA GLU A 509 -12.68 -7.68 13.11
C GLU A 509 -12.02 -8.36 11.89
N ALA A 510 -11.09 -7.68 11.21
CA ALA A 510 -10.40 -8.23 10.06
C ALA A 510 -9.13 -9.03 10.46
N PRO A 511 -9.08 -10.35 10.22
CA PRO A 511 -7.91 -11.16 10.54
C PRO A 511 -6.73 -10.82 9.62
N PHE A 512 -5.64 -10.32 10.20
CA PHE A 512 -4.41 -9.99 9.49
C PHE A 512 -3.53 -11.23 9.31
N ILE A 513 -3.20 -11.93 10.40
CA ILE A 513 -2.50 -13.21 10.37
C ILE A 513 -3.25 -14.23 11.22
N THR A 514 -3.40 -15.44 10.71
CA THR A 514 -4.00 -16.56 11.44
C THR A 514 -3.09 -17.78 11.39
N ALA A 515 -2.69 -18.31 12.54
CA ALA A 515 -2.14 -19.66 12.64
C ALA A 515 -3.25 -20.66 12.99
N ILE A 516 -3.32 -21.78 12.27
CA ILE A 516 -4.21 -22.90 12.54
C ILE A 516 -3.35 -24.14 12.75
N PHE A 517 -3.50 -24.80 13.89
CA PHE A 517 -2.69 -25.98 14.21
C PHE A 517 -3.41 -26.96 15.14
N PRO A 518 -3.11 -28.26 15.02
CA PRO A 518 -3.61 -29.25 15.97
C PRO A 518 -2.93 -29.10 17.32
N ALA A 519 -3.70 -29.11 18.40
CA ALA A 519 -3.18 -29.07 19.76
C ALA A 519 -4.07 -29.85 20.73
N LEU A 520 -3.46 -30.38 21.79
CA LEU A 520 -4.17 -30.85 22.97
C LEU A 520 -4.32 -29.69 23.94
N GLN A 521 -5.55 -29.21 24.12
CA GLN A 521 -5.88 -28.18 25.09
C GLN A 521 -6.02 -28.79 26.48
N VAL A 522 -5.35 -28.20 27.46
CA VAL A 522 -5.37 -28.65 28.85
C VAL A 522 -6.06 -27.62 29.73
N TYR A 523 -6.97 -28.08 30.59
CA TYR A 523 -7.78 -27.25 31.47
C TYR A 523 -7.74 -27.77 32.91
N ARG A 524 -7.82 -26.85 33.86
CA ARG A 524 -8.01 -27.15 35.29
C ARG A 524 -9.07 -26.23 35.85
N GLU A 525 -10.08 -26.79 36.52
CA GLU A 525 -11.21 -26.03 37.08
C GLU A 525 -11.87 -25.08 36.05
N ASN A 526 -12.07 -25.58 34.82
CA ASN A 526 -12.57 -24.82 33.66
C ASN A 526 -11.70 -23.64 33.19
N LYS A 527 -10.51 -23.45 33.75
CA LYS A 527 -9.52 -22.49 33.24
C LYS A 527 -8.57 -23.17 32.26
N PHE A 528 -8.41 -22.55 31.10
CA PHE A 528 -7.40 -22.95 30.13
C PHE A 528 -5.99 -22.79 30.73
N LEU A 529 -5.12 -23.79 30.52
CA LEU A 529 -3.74 -23.76 30.97
C LEU A 529 -2.76 -23.71 29.79
N TYR A 530 -2.79 -24.73 28.93
CA TYR A 530 -1.76 -24.95 27.90
C TYR A 530 -2.33 -25.50 26.60
N TYR A 531 -1.68 -25.14 25.48
CA TYR A 531 -1.73 -25.86 24.22
C TYR A 531 -0.51 -26.79 24.16
N LEU A 532 -0.73 -28.10 24.13
CA LEU A 532 0.34 -29.07 23.89
C LEU A 532 0.40 -29.43 22.40
N VAL A 533 1.57 -29.34 21.77
CA VAL A 533 1.78 -29.62 20.33
C VAL A 533 2.88 -30.66 20.10
N ASP A 534 2.71 -31.52 19.08
CA ASP A 534 3.64 -32.62 18.74
C ASP A 534 4.58 -32.26 17.57
N PHE A 535 4.88 -30.97 17.39
CA PHE A 535 5.75 -30.47 16.33
C PHE A 535 6.53 -29.23 16.82
N PRO A 536 7.71 -28.95 16.24
CA PRO A 536 8.46 -27.76 16.58
C PRO A 536 7.67 -26.51 16.16
N PHE A 537 7.48 -25.60 17.11
CA PHE A 537 7.01 -24.25 16.81
C PHE A 537 8.22 -23.39 16.49
N ASP A 538 8.15 -22.63 15.40
CA ASP A 538 9.22 -21.70 15.05
C ASP A 538 9.43 -20.67 16.18
N PRO A 539 10.68 -20.45 16.67
CA PRO A 539 10.95 -19.54 17.79
C PRO A 539 10.55 -18.08 17.53
N GLU A 540 10.75 -17.58 16.31
CA GLU A 540 10.34 -16.22 15.94
C GLU A 540 8.82 -16.15 15.92
N PHE A 541 8.15 -17.13 15.32
CA PHE A 541 6.70 -17.20 15.29
C PHE A 541 6.07 -17.31 16.68
N TYR A 542 6.63 -18.15 17.54
CA TYR A 542 6.19 -18.30 18.93
C TYR A 542 6.30 -16.98 19.69
N SER A 543 7.46 -16.32 19.58
CA SER A 543 7.74 -15.06 20.27
C SER A 543 6.85 -13.92 19.75
N TYR A 544 6.57 -13.89 18.44
CA TYR A 544 5.68 -12.93 17.81
C TYR A 544 4.26 -13.03 18.38
N PHE A 545 3.71 -14.25 18.47
CA PHE A 545 2.38 -14.44 19.07
C PHE A 545 2.38 -14.18 20.57
N LYS A 546 3.43 -14.54 21.30
CA LYS A 546 3.55 -14.30 22.74
C LYS A 546 3.55 -12.80 23.08
N GLN A 547 4.15 -11.96 22.23
CA GLN A 547 4.11 -10.51 22.38
C GLN A 547 2.71 -9.93 22.13
N LEU A 548 1.97 -10.49 21.17
CA LEU A 548 0.67 -9.97 20.75
C LEU A 548 -0.51 -10.55 21.54
N LYS A 549 -0.36 -11.76 22.08
CA LYS A 549 -1.38 -12.49 22.83
C LYS A 549 -0.72 -13.34 23.92
N GLU A 550 -1.33 -13.38 25.10
CA GLU A 550 -0.94 -14.34 26.14
C GLU A 550 -1.32 -15.76 25.70
N VAL A 551 -0.37 -16.48 25.09
CA VAL A 551 -0.55 -17.86 24.64
C VAL A 551 0.51 -18.77 25.26
N SER A 552 0.06 -19.83 25.92
CA SER A 552 0.91 -20.85 26.52
C SER A 552 0.98 -22.11 25.64
N ILE A 553 1.86 -22.10 24.64
CA ILE A 553 2.16 -23.28 23.78
C ILE A 553 3.38 -24.00 24.34
N ILE A 554 3.30 -25.33 24.40
CA ILE A 554 4.36 -26.22 24.88
C ILE A 554 4.44 -27.42 23.93
N ARG A 555 5.66 -27.78 23.52
CA ARG A 555 5.92 -28.96 22.69
C ARG A 555 6.03 -30.22 23.55
N TYR A 556 5.67 -31.38 23.00
CA TYR A 556 5.84 -32.69 23.64
C TYR A 556 6.28 -33.81 22.71
#